data_AF-A0AAN0JQQ7-F1
#
_entry.id   AF-A0AAN0JQQ7-F1
#
_cell.length_a   1.000
_cell.length_b   1.000
_cell.length_c   1.000
_cell.angle_alpha   90.00
_cell.angle_beta   90.00
_cell.angle_gamma   90.00
#
_symmetry.space_group_name_H-M   'P 1'
#
loop_
_entity.id
_entity.type
_entity.pdbx_description
1 polymer ?
#
loop_
_entity_poly.entity_id
_entity_poly.type
_entity_poly.pdbx_seq_one_letter_code
_entity_poly.pdbx_strand_id
1 'polypeptide(L)'
;MSIDLCLKEKFDAVNTSPSLKCESATYVFDWRPDEKKLKDITDILSKTSGKFVKIKYIDTGYSIVVTCSFPHSLTGALVIKLSENLELLIKNGLIKLTVGYYTIWKKQKIQEIQEPLEEEVQEIKRQPHDTKRQKELKETANQLTKMLSEKEKELKKMKEKIQELSLIKETKEDQYEEELKEVIEAIKDLEEKLQ
;
A
#
# COMPACT_ATOMS: atom_id res chain seq x y z
N MET A 1 -18.61 -4.69 -25.62
CA MET A 1 -19.59 -3.75 -25.02
C MET A 1 -18.90 -2.99 -23.90
N SER A 2 -19.03 -1.67 -23.90
CA SER A 2 -18.56 -0.78 -22.82
C SER A 2 -19.80 -0.36 -22.05
N ILE A 3 -19.92 -0.75 -20.79
CA ILE A 3 -21.03 -0.36 -19.91
C ILE A 3 -20.51 0.78 -19.03
N ASP A 4 -21.21 1.91 -19.04
CA ASP A 4 -20.92 3.05 -18.18
C ASP A 4 -21.18 2.70 -16.70
N LEU A 5 -20.75 3.55 -15.77
CA LEU A 5 -20.97 3.29 -14.34
C LEU A 5 -22.46 3.34 -14.00
N CYS A 6 -23.05 2.18 -13.72
CA CYS A 6 -24.42 2.08 -13.22
C CYS A 6 -24.50 2.56 -11.76
N LEU A 7 -24.81 3.84 -11.57
CA LEU A 7 -24.84 4.50 -10.26
C LEU A 7 -26.02 4.02 -9.43
N LYS A 8 -25.75 3.58 -8.19
CA LYS A 8 -26.77 3.12 -7.22
C LYS A 8 -27.67 1.97 -7.70
N GLU A 9 -27.44 1.38 -8.87
CA GLU A 9 -28.07 0.12 -9.25
C GLU A 9 -27.54 -0.99 -8.36
N LYS A 10 -28.47 -1.81 -7.84
CA LYS A 10 -28.12 -3.03 -7.14
C LYS A 10 -27.71 -4.06 -8.19
N PHE A 11 -26.49 -4.55 -8.10
CA PHE A 11 -25.98 -5.60 -8.98
C PHE A 11 -26.47 -7.00 -8.55
N ASP A 12 -27.19 -7.11 -7.43
CA ASP A 12 -27.81 -8.35 -6.95
C ASP A 12 -29.24 -8.51 -7.52
N ALA A 13 -29.48 -9.59 -8.26
CA ALA A 13 -30.79 -9.92 -8.87
C ALA A 13 -31.87 -10.34 -7.84
N VAL A 14 -31.46 -10.68 -6.63
CA VAL A 14 -32.34 -11.08 -5.51
C VAL A 14 -32.15 -10.05 -4.41
N ASN A 15 -33.24 -9.46 -3.90
CA ASN A 15 -33.24 -8.68 -2.66
C ASN A 15 -32.94 -9.62 -1.47
N THR A 16 -31.69 -10.05 -1.34
CA THR A 16 -31.19 -10.69 -0.13
C THR A 16 -31.14 -9.66 0.99
N SER A 17 -31.30 -10.13 2.22
CA SER A 17 -31.17 -9.31 3.43
C SER A 17 -29.91 -8.44 3.36
N PRO A 18 -29.92 -7.21 3.88
CA PRO A 18 -28.74 -6.35 3.86
C PRO A 18 -27.56 -7.10 4.47
N SER A 19 -26.49 -7.29 3.69
CA SER A 19 -25.25 -7.87 4.20
C SER A 19 -24.81 -7.08 5.41
N LEU A 20 -24.48 -7.78 6.49
CA LEU A 20 -23.99 -7.13 7.68
C LEU A 20 -22.70 -6.38 7.32
N LYS A 21 -22.36 -5.35 8.10
CA LYS A 21 -21.12 -4.61 7.84
C LYS A 21 -19.91 -5.55 7.82
N CYS A 22 -19.86 -6.56 8.70
CA CYS A 22 -18.80 -7.59 8.74
C CYS A 22 -18.69 -8.48 7.47
N GLU A 23 -19.65 -8.39 6.55
CA GLU A 23 -19.70 -9.13 5.27
C GLU A 23 -19.51 -8.19 4.07
N SER A 24 -19.09 -6.96 4.32
CA SER A 24 -18.95 -5.92 3.29
C SER A 24 -17.51 -5.43 3.21
N ALA A 25 -16.99 -5.30 1.99
CA ALA A 25 -15.72 -4.66 1.70
C ALA A 25 -15.96 -3.37 0.91
N THR A 26 -15.33 -2.27 1.31
CA THR A 26 -15.50 -0.97 0.66
C THR A 26 -14.17 -0.45 0.17
N TYR A 27 -14.13 -0.12 -1.12
CA TYR A 27 -13.00 0.47 -1.82
C TYR A 27 -13.38 1.89 -2.18
N VAL A 28 -12.52 2.85 -1.86
CA VAL A 28 -12.69 4.24 -2.30
C VAL A 28 -11.50 4.59 -3.18
N PHE A 29 -11.78 4.94 -4.43
CA PHE A 29 -10.79 5.33 -5.42
C PHE A 29 -10.91 6.82 -5.71
N ASP A 30 -9.77 7.50 -5.84
CA ASP A 30 -9.63 8.89 -6.30
C ASP A 30 -9.87 9.00 -7.82
N TRP A 31 -10.90 8.32 -8.29
CA TRP A 31 -11.28 8.26 -9.68
C TRP A 31 -12.42 9.22 -9.93
N ARG A 32 -12.31 9.93 -11.05
CA ARG A 32 -13.39 10.70 -11.63
C ARG A 32 -14.39 9.76 -12.31
N PRO A 33 -15.69 9.82 -11.94
CA PRO A 33 -16.72 8.93 -12.49
C PRO A 33 -16.87 9.00 -14.02
N ASP A 34 -16.64 10.16 -14.61
CA ASP A 34 -16.73 10.42 -16.05
C ASP A 34 -15.56 9.82 -16.84
N GLU A 35 -14.42 9.58 -16.20
CA GLU A 35 -13.21 9.05 -16.84
C GLU A 35 -13.09 7.52 -16.71
N LYS A 36 -13.93 6.87 -15.89
CA LYS A 36 -13.86 5.44 -15.59
C LYS A 36 -15.09 4.68 -16.00
N LYS A 37 -14.88 3.41 -16.36
CA LYS A 37 -15.94 2.49 -16.78
C LYS A 37 -16.08 1.36 -15.77
N LEU A 38 -17.22 0.67 -15.81
CA LEU A 38 -17.46 -0.51 -14.98
C LEU A 38 -16.38 -1.60 -15.18
N LYS A 39 -15.85 -1.70 -16.41
CA LYS A 39 -14.76 -2.62 -16.74
C LYS A 39 -13.50 -2.33 -15.91
N ASP A 40 -13.14 -1.06 -15.71
CA ASP A 40 -11.94 -0.70 -14.93
C ASP A 40 -12.04 -1.17 -13.48
N ILE A 41 -13.23 -1.02 -12.88
CA ILE A 41 -13.55 -1.52 -11.53
C ILE A 41 -13.48 -3.05 -11.49
N THR A 42 -14.08 -3.72 -12.48
CA THR A 42 -14.11 -5.18 -12.53
C THR A 42 -12.71 -5.76 -12.72
N ASP A 43 -11.91 -5.15 -13.59
CA ASP A 43 -10.52 -5.56 -13.87
C ASP A 43 -9.65 -5.40 -12.62
N ILE A 44 -9.73 -4.29 -11.88
CA ILE A 44 -8.94 -4.13 -10.66
C ILE A 44 -9.37 -5.12 -9.57
N LEU A 45 -10.68 -5.28 -9.34
CA LEU A 45 -11.18 -6.19 -8.31
C LEU A 45 -10.85 -7.65 -8.63
N SER A 46 -10.89 -8.04 -9.91
CA SER A 46 -10.51 -9.41 -10.32
C SER A 46 -9.04 -9.73 -10.01
N LYS A 47 -8.15 -8.72 -10.06
CA LYS A 47 -6.72 -8.87 -9.76
C LYS A 47 -6.44 -8.84 -8.26
N THR A 48 -7.09 -7.94 -7.53
CA THR A 48 -6.75 -7.63 -6.13
C THR A 48 -7.54 -8.46 -5.14
N SER A 49 -8.81 -8.70 -5.45
CA SER A 49 -9.78 -9.34 -4.55
C SER A 49 -10.28 -10.66 -5.15
N GLY A 50 -10.00 -10.93 -6.43
CA GLY A 50 -10.41 -12.15 -7.11
C GLY A 50 -11.91 -12.39 -7.04
N LYS A 51 -12.28 -13.67 -6.89
CA LYS A 51 -13.67 -14.10 -6.77
C LYS A 51 -14.24 -14.02 -5.35
N PHE A 52 -13.47 -13.48 -4.39
CA PHE A 52 -13.90 -13.38 -3.00
C PHE A 52 -15.06 -12.40 -2.82
N VAL A 53 -15.13 -11.38 -3.67
CA VAL A 53 -16.07 -10.27 -3.53
C VAL A 53 -17.04 -10.21 -4.70
N LYS A 54 -18.27 -9.77 -4.42
CA LYS A 54 -19.28 -9.43 -5.42
C LYS A 54 -19.65 -7.97 -5.27
N ILE A 55 -19.62 -7.19 -6.35
CA ILE A 55 -20.04 -5.79 -6.31
C ILE A 55 -21.53 -5.74 -5.95
N LYS A 56 -21.91 -4.96 -4.93
CA LYS A 56 -23.31 -4.72 -4.58
C LYS A 56 -23.84 -3.48 -5.27
N TYR A 57 -23.12 -2.38 -5.13
CA TYR A 57 -23.43 -1.09 -5.73
C TYR A 57 -22.16 -0.25 -5.82
N ILE A 58 -22.19 0.68 -6.77
CA ILE A 58 -21.16 1.69 -6.97
C ILE A 58 -21.83 3.04 -6.69
N ASP A 59 -21.22 3.80 -5.80
CA ASP A 59 -21.60 5.18 -5.53
C ASP A 59 -20.54 6.13 -6.09
N THR A 60 -20.98 7.26 -6.59
CA THR A 60 -20.11 8.23 -7.26
C THR A 60 -20.44 9.63 -6.81
N GLY A 61 -19.40 10.36 -6.40
CA GLY A 61 -19.44 11.80 -6.18
C GLY A 61 -18.18 12.40 -6.80
N TYR A 62 -17.31 12.94 -5.95
CA TYR A 62 -15.94 13.33 -6.35
C TYR A 62 -14.97 12.15 -6.45
N SER A 63 -15.40 10.98 -5.99
CA SER A 63 -14.64 9.73 -5.97
C SER A 63 -15.57 8.57 -6.30
N ILE A 64 -15.00 7.43 -6.70
CA ILE A 64 -15.74 6.18 -6.89
C ILE A 64 -15.65 5.34 -5.61
N VAL A 65 -16.82 5.01 -5.05
CA VAL A 65 -16.95 4.10 -3.91
C VAL A 65 -17.55 2.80 -4.40
N VAL A 66 -16.81 1.70 -4.25
CA VAL A 66 -17.27 0.36 -4.60
C VAL A 66 -17.53 -0.41 -3.33
N THR A 67 -18.79 -0.79 -3.11
CA THR A 67 -19.18 -1.65 -1.99
C THR A 67 -19.43 -3.05 -2.51
N CYS A 68 -18.71 -4.01 -1.95
CA CYS A 68 -18.81 -5.41 -2.29
C CYS A 68 -19.30 -6.25 -1.10
N SER A 69 -20.00 -7.35 -1.38
CA SER A 69 -20.32 -8.41 -0.42
C SER A 69 -19.31 -9.55 -0.50
N PHE A 70 -19.11 -10.25 0.61
CA PHE A 70 -18.37 -11.51 0.66
C PHE A 70 -18.86 -12.36 1.85
N PRO A 71 -18.73 -13.70 1.82
CA PRO A 71 -19.09 -14.55 2.94
C PRO A 71 -18.21 -14.27 4.17
N HIS A 72 -18.81 -14.09 5.35
CA HIS A 72 -18.07 -13.77 6.57
C HIS A 72 -16.94 -14.77 6.88
N SER A 73 -17.14 -16.05 6.58
CA SER A 73 -16.13 -17.12 6.75
C SER A 73 -14.84 -16.88 5.97
N LEU A 74 -14.87 -16.05 4.92
CA LEU A 74 -13.73 -15.72 4.09
C LEU A 74 -13.03 -14.41 4.51
N THR A 75 -13.41 -13.80 5.63
CA THR A 75 -12.82 -12.51 6.09
C THR A 75 -11.30 -12.57 6.15
N GLY A 76 -10.73 -13.59 6.81
CA GLY A 76 -9.28 -13.72 6.94
C GLY A 76 -8.57 -13.87 5.59
N ALA A 77 -9.10 -14.74 4.72
CA ALA A 77 -8.54 -14.96 3.38
C ALA A 77 -8.61 -13.69 2.51
N LEU A 78 -9.72 -12.95 2.57
CA LEU A 78 -9.88 -11.68 1.87
C LEU A 78 -8.89 -10.63 2.38
N VAL A 79 -8.72 -10.49 3.70
CA VAL A 79 -7.78 -9.52 4.28
C VAL A 79 -6.33 -9.83 3.86
N ILE A 80 -5.91 -11.09 3.89
CA ILE A 80 -4.57 -11.52 3.43
C ILE A 80 -4.40 -11.15 1.95
N LYS A 81 -5.35 -11.56 1.10
CA LYS A 81 -5.29 -11.30 -0.34
C LYS A 81 -5.23 -9.81 -0.67
N LEU A 82 -6.03 -9.00 0.03
CA LEU A 82 -6.02 -7.55 -0.14
C LEU A 82 -4.72 -6.92 0.33
N SER A 83 -4.13 -7.42 1.41
CA SER A 83 -2.86 -6.92 1.93
C SER A 83 -1.72 -7.19 0.95
N GLU A 84 -1.67 -8.39 0.35
CA GLU A 84 -0.70 -8.73 -0.70
C GLU A 84 -0.82 -7.85 -1.96
N ASN A 85 -2.04 -7.40 -2.28
CA ASN A 85 -2.33 -6.60 -3.47
C ASN A 85 -2.52 -5.11 -3.18
N LEU A 86 -2.18 -4.66 -1.96
CA LEU A 86 -2.45 -3.31 -1.50
C LEU A 86 -1.67 -2.27 -2.32
N GLU A 87 -0.41 -2.54 -2.64
CA GLU A 87 0.42 -1.63 -3.44
C GLU A 87 -0.18 -1.40 -4.84
N LEU A 88 -0.71 -2.46 -5.47
CA LEU A 88 -1.39 -2.37 -6.75
C LEU A 88 -2.64 -1.49 -6.64
N LEU A 89 -3.44 -1.66 -5.58
CA LEU A 89 -4.61 -0.81 -5.33
C LEU A 89 -4.22 0.66 -5.15
N ILE A 90 -3.17 0.94 -4.37
CA ILE A 90 -2.68 2.30 -4.13
C ILE A 90 -2.20 2.94 -5.45
N LYS A 91 -1.42 2.23 -6.26
CA LYS A 91 -0.99 2.69 -7.60
C LYS A 91 -2.17 2.98 -8.53
N ASN A 92 -3.28 2.28 -8.34
CA ASN A 92 -4.53 2.50 -9.06
C ASN A 92 -5.46 3.52 -8.38
N GLY A 93 -4.95 4.37 -7.49
CA GLY A 93 -5.71 5.50 -6.94
C GLY A 93 -6.57 5.16 -5.71
N LEU A 94 -6.32 4.04 -5.03
CA LEU A 94 -7.03 3.71 -3.78
C LEU A 94 -6.70 4.76 -2.69
N ILE A 95 -7.74 5.35 -2.11
CA ILE A 95 -7.62 6.28 -0.97
C ILE A 95 -8.13 5.69 0.33
N LYS A 96 -9.02 4.69 0.29
CA LYS A 96 -9.48 3.99 1.49
C LYS A 96 -9.93 2.57 1.15
N LEU A 97 -9.56 1.63 2.01
CA LEU A 97 -9.99 0.24 1.94
C LEU A 97 -10.41 -0.26 3.32
N THR A 98 -11.63 -0.79 3.41
CA THR A 98 -12.17 -1.38 4.63
C THR A 98 -12.76 -2.75 4.36
N VAL A 99 -12.58 -3.68 5.31
CA VAL A 99 -13.27 -4.97 5.36
C VAL A 99 -14.05 -5.01 6.67
N GLY A 100 -15.36 -4.91 6.54
CA GLY A 100 -16.29 -4.66 7.63
C GLY A 100 -15.94 -3.47 8.50
N TYR A 101 -15.55 -3.73 9.75
CA TYR A 101 -15.17 -2.68 10.69
C TYR A 101 -13.67 -2.37 10.66
N TYR A 102 -12.88 -3.21 10.01
CA TYR A 102 -11.43 -3.08 9.93
C TYR A 102 -11.04 -2.19 8.74
N THR A 103 -10.17 -1.20 8.99
CA THR A 103 -9.56 -0.38 7.94
C THR A 103 -8.19 -0.95 7.59
N ILE A 104 -8.05 -1.43 6.36
CA ILE A 104 -6.77 -1.93 5.84
C ILE A 104 -5.89 -0.74 5.44
N TRP A 105 -6.49 0.28 4.82
CA TRP A 105 -5.75 1.43 4.31
C TRP A 105 -6.61 2.69 4.32
N LYS A 106 -6.00 3.83 4.64
CA LYS A 106 -6.53 5.17 4.43
C LYS A 106 -5.37 6.09 4.04
N LYS A 107 -5.44 6.71 2.86
CA LYS A 107 -4.48 7.73 2.43
C LYS A 107 -4.54 8.89 3.41
N GLN A 108 -3.43 9.17 4.07
CA GLN A 108 -3.28 10.36 4.89
C GLN A 108 -3.13 11.57 3.97
N LYS A 109 -3.95 12.60 4.14
CA LYS A 109 -3.69 13.90 3.52
C LYS A 109 -2.59 14.58 4.34
N ILE A 110 -1.57 15.11 3.67
CA ILE A 110 -0.48 15.85 4.35
C ILE A 110 -1.04 17.05 5.14
N GLN A 111 -2.20 17.61 4.74
CA GLN A 111 -2.93 18.66 5.47
C GLN A 111 -3.65 18.16 6.75
N GLU A 112 -4.05 16.89 6.84
CA GLU A 112 -4.66 16.32 8.06
C GLU A 112 -3.63 16.13 9.19
N ILE A 113 -2.34 16.26 8.90
CA ILE A 113 -1.27 16.33 9.91
C ILE A 113 -1.07 17.79 10.40
N GLN A 114 -1.51 18.79 9.63
CA GLN A 114 -1.39 20.21 10.00
C GLN A 114 -2.55 20.70 10.87
N GLU A 115 -3.80 20.30 10.62
CA GLU A 115 -4.95 20.80 11.41
C GLU A 115 -4.88 20.43 12.91
N PRO A 116 -4.57 19.18 13.33
CA PRO A 116 -4.39 18.88 14.75
C PRO A 116 -3.18 19.61 15.34
N LEU A 117 -2.14 19.85 14.54
CA LEU A 117 -0.93 20.55 14.96
C LEU A 117 -1.16 22.06 15.09
N GLU A 118 -1.99 22.66 14.24
CA GLU A 118 -2.34 24.07 14.28
C GLU A 118 -3.37 24.39 15.37
N GLU A 119 -4.33 23.49 15.62
CA GLU A 119 -5.24 23.60 16.78
C GLU A 119 -4.49 23.39 18.10
N GLU A 120 -3.61 22.38 18.24
CA GLU A 120 -2.77 22.22 19.43
C GLU A 120 -1.82 23.42 19.62
N VAL A 121 -1.21 23.95 18.54
CA VAL A 121 -0.34 25.14 18.63
C VAL A 121 -1.12 26.41 18.98
N GLN A 122 -2.37 26.54 18.54
CA GLN A 122 -3.22 27.68 18.91
C GLN A 122 -3.78 27.56 20.33
N GLU A 123 -4.08 26.36 20.80
CA GLU A 123 -4.54 26.12 22.17
C GLU A 123 -3.39 26.29 23.19
N ILE A 124 -2.16 25.89 22.83
CA ILE A 124 -0.94 26.18 23.59
C ILE A 124 -0.65 27.69 23.67
N LYS A 125 -1.04 28.48 22.65
CA LYS A 125 -0.88 29.95 22.64
C LYS A 125 -1.92 30.69 23.49
N ARG A 126 -3.04 30.05 23.86
CA ARG A 126 -4.14 30.68 24.62
C ARG A 126 -4.08 30.44 26.13
N GLN A 127 -3.19 29.56 26.61
CA GLN A 127 -2.97 29.38 28.05
C GLN A 127 -1.93 30.39 28.60
N PRO A 128 -2.10 30.87 29.84
CA PRO A 128 -1.13 31.75 30.48
C PRO A 128 0.24 31.06 30.54
N HIS A 129 1.24 31.74 29.99
CA HIS A 129 2.59 31.23 29.77
C HIS A 129 3.28 30.84 31.08
N ASP A 130 3.49 29.54 31.28
CA ASP A 130 4.50 29.03 32.18
C ASP A 130 5.85 29.02 31.42
N THR A 131 6.64 30.11 31.56
CA THR A 131 7.92 30.35 30.86
C THR A 131 8.88 29.15 30.91
N LYS A 132 8.76 28.33 31.98
CA LYS A 132 9.54 27.11 32.17
C LYS A 132 9.18 26.01 31.17
N ARG A 133 7.88 25.78 30.95
CA ARG A 133 7.37 24.71 30.09
C ARG A 133 7.66 24.95 28.60
N GLN A 134 7.68 26.21 28.16
CA GLN A 134 8.08 26.57 26.79
C GLN A 134 9.57 26.40 26.53
N LYS A 135 10.41 26.69 27.53
CA LYS A 135 11.85 26.48 27.43
C LYS A 135 12.17 24.98 27.34
N GLU A 136 11.51 24.18 28.17
CA GLU A 136 11.61 22.70 28.14
C GLU A 136 11.12 22.13 26.80
N LEU A 137 9.96 22.57 26.29
CA LEU A 137 9.47 22.13 24.97
C LEU A 137 10.43 22.45 23.83
N LYS A 138 11.00 23.66 23.83
CA LYS A 138 11.94 24.10 22.79
C LYS A 138 13.25 23.33 22.86
N GLU A 139 13.68 22.99 24.07
CA GLU A 139 14.87 22.16 24.28
C GLU A 139 14.63 20.71 23.82
N THR A 140 13.48 20.11 24.14
CA THR A 140 13.10 18.78 23.65
C THR A 140 12.96 18.75 22.13
N ALA A 141 12.34 19.77 21.52
CA ALA A 141 12.21 19.87 20.07
C ALA A 141 13.59 19.95 19.37
N ASN A 142 14.52 20.72 19.94
CA ASN A 142 15.89 20.80 19.42
C ASN A 142 16.65 19.48 19.58
N GLN A 143 16.48 18.77 20.70
CA GLN A 143 17.08 17.44 20.92
C GLN A 143 16.53 16.41 19.94
N LEU A 144 15.21 16.38 19.71
CA LEU A 144 14.57 15.50 18.74
C LEU A 144 15.07 15.78 17.31
N THR A 145 15.21 17.06 16.95
CA THR A 145 15.72 17.48 15.63
C THR A 145 17.16 17.00 15.42
N LYS A 146 18.00 17.09 16.46
CA LYS A 146 19.38 16.60 16.40
C LYS A 146 19.44 15.07 16.24
N MET A 147 18.65 14.33 17.01
CA MET A 147 18.57 12.87 16.90
C MET A 147 18.07 12.43 15.51
N LEU A 148 17.09 13.13 14.93
CA LEU A 148 16.62 12.87 13.58
C LEU A 148 17.73 13.05 12.54
N SER A 149 18.48 14.16 12.61
CA SER A 149 19.61 14.40 11.70
C SER A 149 20.71 13.34 11.82
N GLU A 150 20.99 12.86 13.03
CA GLU A 150 21.95 11.78 13.25
C GLU A 150 21.45 10.46 12.65
N LYS A 151 20.17 10.12 12.86
CA LYS A 151 19.57 8.90 12.29
C LYS A 151 19.50 8.92 10.77
N GLU A 152 19.23 10.07 10.15
CA GLU A 152 19.28 10.23 8.69
C GLU A 152 20.68 9.95 8.13
N LYS A 153 21.74 10.39 8.81
CA LYS A 153 23.12 10.11 8.42
C LYS A 153 23.45 8.62 8.52
N GLU A 154 23.02 7.95 9.60
CA GLU A 154 23.18 6.50 9.75
C GLU A 154 22.45 5.73 8.65
N LEU A 155 21.23 6.14 8.31
CA LEU A 155 20.43 5.52 7.26
C LEU A 155 21.11 5.66 5.88
N LYS A 156 21.67 6.84 5.58
CA LYS A 156 22.43 7.06 4.34
C LYS A 156 23.64 6.13 4.26
N LYS A 157 24.41 6.01 5.33
CA LYS A 157 25.59 5.12 5.40
C LYS A 157 25.20 3.65 5.26
N MET A 158 24.08 3.23 5.84
CA MET A 158 23.57 1.87 5.69
C MET A 158 23.16 1.58 4.26
N LYS A 159 22.51 2.54 3.58
CA LYS A 159 22.13 2.43 2.17
C LYS A 159 23.33 2.25 1.25
N GLU A 160 24.40 3.04 1.47
CA GLU A 160 25.66 2.92 0.72
C GLU A 160 26.30 1.52 0.89
N LYS A 161 26.36 1.01 2.12
CA LYS A 161 26.86 -0.35 2.40
C LYS A 161 26.05 -1.46 1.73
N ILE A 162 24.72 -1.33 1.70
CA ILE A 162 23.84 -2.30 1.03
C ILE A 162 24.14 -2.31 -0.48
N GLN A 163 24.37 -1.15 -1.07
CA GLN A 163 24.70 -1.03 -2.48
C GLN A 163 26.07 -1.66 -2.80
N GLU A 164 27.10 -1.43 -1.98
CA GLU A 164 28.41 -2.09 -2.12
C GLU A 164 28.31 -3.62 -2.01
N LEU A 165 27.55 -4.13 -1.04
CA LEU A 165 27.36 -5.57 -0.88
C LEU A 165 26.64 -6.21 -2.08
N SER A 166 25.71 -5.49 -2.72
CA SER A 166 25.05 -5.96 -3.94
C SER A 166 26.03 -6.13 -5.10
N LEU A 167 26.90 -5.14 -5.32
CA LEU A 167 27.92 -5.18 -6.38
C LEU A 167 28.93 -6.32 -6.15
N ILE A 168 29.33 -6.55 -4.90
CA ILE A 168 30.24 -7.66 -4.56
C ILE A 168 29.55 -9.01 -4.79
N LYS A 169 28.25 -9.13 -4.52
CA LYS A 169 27.48 -10.36 -4.76
C LYS A 169 27.43 -10.69 -6.26
N GLU A 170 27.10 -9.71 -7.09
CA GLU A 170 27.06 -9.84 -8.56
C GLU A 170 28.44 -10.25 -9.10
N THR A 171 29.50 -9.56 -8.67
CA THR A 171 30.88 -9.87 -9.13
C THR A 171 31.32 -11.30 -8.76
N LYS A 172 30.94 -11.79 -7.57
CA LYS A 172 31.27 -13.16 -7.15
C LYS A 172 30.46 -14.19 -7.91
N GLU A 173 29.19 -13.92 -8.21
CA GLU A 173 28.36 -14.79 -9.04
C GLU A 173 28.92 -14.91 -10.45
N ASP A 174 29.38 -13.81 -11.05
CA ASP A 174 30.04 -13.82 -12.36
C ASP A 174 31.34 -14.64 -12.35
N GLN A 175 32.18 -14.49 -11.32
CA GLN A 175 33.42 -15.27 -11.17
C GLN A 175 33.16 -16.77 -11.06
N TYR A 176 32.17 -17.19 -10.26
CA TYR A 176 31.82 -18.61 -10.15
C TYR A 176 31.25 -19.17 -11.46
N GLU A 177 30.53 -18.36 -12.24
CA GLU A 177 29.99 -18.79 -13.54
C GLU A 177 31.11 -18.97 -14.58
N GLU A 178 32.14 -18.12 -14.54
CA GLU A 178 33.30 -18.19 -15.42
C GLU A 178 34.19 -19.40 -15.08
N GLU A 179 34.51 -19.62 -13.80
CA GLU A 179 35.24 -20.82 -13.35
C GLU A 179 34.51 -22.12 -13.71
N LEU A 180 33.17 -22.14 -13.58
CA LEU A 180 32.37 -23.31 -13.94
C LEU A 180 32.43 -23.61 -15.45
N LYS A 181 32.46 -22.57 -16.30
CA LYS A 181 32.60 -22.73 -17.75
C LYS A 181 33.95 -23.33 -18.11
N GLU A 182 35.05 -22.84 -17.54
CA GLU A 182 36.39 -23.38 -17.78
C GLU A 182 36.49 -24.86 -17.38
N VAL A 183 35.93 -25.24 -16.23
CA VAL A 183 35.93 -26.63 -15.77
C VAL A 183 35.12 -27.54 -16.71
N ILE A 184 33.96 -27.07 -17.18
CA ILE A 184 33.13 -27.82 -18.14
C ILE A 184 33.88 -28.03 -19.46
N GLU A 185 34.59 -27.02 -19.95
CA GLU A 185 35.36 -27.11 -21.18
C GLU A 185 36.53 -28.09 -21.04
N ALA A 186 37.27 -28.04 -19.92
CA ALA A 186 38.35 -28.98 -19.63
C ALA A 186 37.87 -30.44 -19.51
N ILE A 187 36.67 -30.68 -18.95
CA ILE A 187 36.08 -32.03 -18.88
C ILE A 187 35.77 -32.56 -20.29
N LYS A 188 35.15 -31.75 -21.15
CA LYS A 188 34.86 -32.14 -22.55
C LYS A 188 36.15 -32.47 -23.31
N ASP A 189 37.19 -31.67 -23.11
CA ASP A 189 38.49 -31.83 -23.75
C ASP A 189 39.25 -33.10 -23.31
N LEU A 190 38.95 -33.60 -22.10
CA LEU A 190 39.44 -34.89 -21.59
C LEU A 190 38.61 -36.06 -22.12
N GLU A 191 37.29 -35.90 -22.21
CA GLU A 191 36.39 -36.92 -22.77
C GLU A 191 36.70 -37.21 -24.24
N GLU A 192 36.98 -36.19 -25.06
CA GLU A 192 37.38 -36.37 -26.46
C GLU A 192 38.73 -37.08 -26.62
N LYS A 193 39.67 -36.89 -25.67
CA LYS A 193 40.98 -37.55 -25.69
C LYS A 193 40.94 -39.02 -25.23
N LEU A 194 39.82 -39.45 -24.63
CA LEU A 194 39.60 -40.80 -24.11
C LEU A 194 38.81 -41.70 -25.09
N GLN A 195 38.33 -41.15 -26.21
CA GLN A 195 37.75 -41.88 -27.35
C GLN A 195 38.78 -42.20 -28.42
#